data_AF-A0A0X8H054-F1
#
_entry.id   AF-A0A0X8H054-F1
#
_cell.length_a   1.000
_cell.length_b   1.000
_cell.length_c   1.000
_cell.angle_alpha   90.00
_cell.angle_beta   90.00
_cell.angle_gamma   90.00
#
_symmetry.space_group_name_H-M   'P 1'
#
loop_
_entity.id
_entity.type
_entity.pdbx_description
1 polymer ?
#
loop_
_entity_poly.entity_id
_entity_poly.type
_entity_poly.pdbx_seq_one_letter_code
_entity_poly.pdbx_strand_id
1 'polypeptide(L)'
;MPLSFLKTDITQLACDAIVNAANTDLRMGRGVCGAIFNKAGVKQLQEACDALAPIKTGEAVMTPGFNLNARCIIHTAGPIYQNHHKIEAQRLLELCYINSLTCALEAGCTTIAFPLISSGIYGYPKEDALKVATTTIQDFLYTHEMDVILVLFDKDTLFNPKHNDLQEYITTHLIHTQHVSDLLETQAFMSETVQLRKSSLKQTIPQLDESFSDTLMRTIDMKGFDDVTVYKRANIDRKLFSKLRKNGYMPSKRTACALCIALELNLDETNELLEKAGYTLSSSLLFDVILMFFINNNNYDIYEINEALFSYDQQLLGR
;
A
#
# COMPACT_ATOMS: atom_id res chain seq x y z
N MET A 1 6.14 7.28 -6.06
CA MET A 1 4.97 6.70 -6.72
C MET A 1 4.37 5.66 -5.80
N PRO A 2 3.39 6.04 -4.98
CA PRO A 2 2.74 5.10 -4.12
C PRO A 2 1.69 4.31 -4.92
N LEU A 3 1.81 2.98 -4.90
CA LEU A 3 0.60 2.15 -4.93
C LEU A 3 0.05 2.11 -3.50
N SER A 4 -1.24 2.39 -3.37
CA SER A 4 -1.94 2.43 -2.08
C SER A 4 -3.24 1.62 -2.13
N PHE A 5 -3.60 1.04 -0.99
CA PHE A 5 -4.85 0.32 -0.83
C PHE A 5 -5.86 1.18 -0.06
N LEU A 6 -7.11 1.19 -0.50
CA LEU A 6 -8.15 2.00 0.13
C LEU A 6 -9.48 1.27 0.18
N LYS A 7 -10.13 1.27 1.35
CA LYS A 7 -11.51 0.81 1.51
C LYS A 7 -12.45 2.00 1.41
N THR A 8 -13.05 2.20 0.23
CA THR A 8 -14.00 3.29 0.01
C THR A 8 -14.89 2.99 -1.20
N ASP A 9 -15.88 3.84 -1.43
CA ASP A 9 -16.60 3.92 -2.70
C ASP A 9 -15.73 4.70 -3.72
N ILE A 10 -15.31 4.00 -4.77
CA ILE A 10 -14.46 4.56 -5.84
C ILE A 10 -15.10 5.80 -6.50
N THR A 11 -16.42 5.92 -6.49
CA THR A 11 -17.15 7.04 -7.11
C THR A 11 -17.04 8.35 -6.32
N GLN A 12 -16.53 8.30 -5.08
CA GLN A 12 -16.30 9.49 -4.25
C GLN A 12 -14.88 10.05 -4.37
N LEU A 13 -13.97 9.30 -4.98
CA LEU A 13 -12.56 9.69 -5.08
C LEU A 13 -12.38 10.91 -5.99
N ALA A 14 -11.65 11.89 -5.46
CA ALA A 14 -11.12 13.01 -6.25
C ALA A 14 -9.74 12.62 -6.77
N CYS A 15 -9.68 12.14 -8.00
CA CYS A 15 -8.47 11.76 -8.72
C CYS A 15 -8.63 12.07 -10.21
N ASP A 16 -7.57 11.94 -11.01
CA ASP A 16 -7.65 12.28 -12.42
C ASP A 16 -8.46 11.23 -13.20
N ALA A 17 -8.20 9.94 -12.95
CA ALA A 17 -8.92 8.84 -13.58
C ALA A 17 -9.49 7.86 -12.54
N ILE A 18 -10.71 7.37 -12.77
CA ILE A 18 -11.19 6.13 -12.14
C ILE A 18 -11.39 5.06 -13.19
N VAL A 19 -11.20 3.80 -12.82
CA VAL A 19 -11.38 2.66 -13.71
C VAL A 19 -12.74 2.00 -13.46
N ASN A 20 -13.47 1.78 -14.54
CA ASN A 20 -14.70 1.01 -14.56
C ASN A 20 -14.42 -0.41 -15.04
N ALA A 21 -14.72 -1.41 -14.20
CA ALA A 21 -14.76 -2.81 -14.61
C ALA A 21 -16.04 -3.06 -15.44
N ALA A 22 -15.90 -2.93 -16.75
CA ALA A 22 -16.99 -2.94 -17.73
C ALA A 22 -17.19 -4.31 -18.39
N ASN A 23 -18.24 -4.42 -19.20
CA ASN A 23 -18.41 -5.47 -20.21
C ASN A 23 -17.95 -4.96 -21.59
N THR A 24 -17.79 -5.88 -22.54
CA THR A 24 -17.32 -5.58 -23.90
C THR A 24 -18.25 -4.64 -24.66
N ASP A 25 -19.53 -4.59 -24.31
CA ASP A 25 -20.51 -3.70 -24.95
C ASP A 25 -20.58 -2.31 -24.29
N LEU A 26 -19.77 -2.07 -23.25
CA LEU A 26 -19.76 -0.85 -22.44
C LEU A 26 -21.16 -0.42 -21.95
N ARG A 27 -22.03 -1.41 -21.70
CA ARG A 27 -23.37 -1.18 -21.15
C ARG A 27 -23.32 -1.10 -19.63
N MET A 28 -24.19 -0.27 -19.06
CA MET A 28 -24.38 -0.21 -17.61
C MET A 28 -24.60 -1.62 -17.03
N GLY A 29 -23.72 -2.01 -16.12
CA GLY A 29 -23.78 -3.26 -15.38
C GLY A 29 -24.23 -3.08 -13.94
N ARG A 30 -23.90 -4.08 -13.11
CA ARG A 30 -24.06 -4.03 -11.65
C ARG A 30 -22.73 -3.73 -10.96
N GLY A 31 -22.72 -3.70 -9.63
CA GLY A 31 -21.51 -3.49 -8.83
C GLY A 31 -20.88 -2.13 -9.10
N VAL A 32 -19.54 -2.11 -9.25
CA VAL A 32 -18.79 -0.87 -9.50
C VAL A 32 -19.25 -0.17 -10.79
N CYS A 33 -19.55 -0.91 -11.85
CA CYS A 33 -20.02 -0.34 -13.11
C CYS A 33 -21.35 0.40 -12.91
N GLY A 34 -22.32 -0.24 -12.25
CA GLY A 34 -23.60 0.40 -11.94
C GLY A 34 -23.43 1.65 -11.06
N ALA A 35 -22.57 1.60 -10.04
CA ALA A 35 -22.29 2.75 -9.18
C ALA A 35 -21.69 3.92 -9.96
N ILE A 36 -20.70 3.66 -10.83
CA ILE A 36 -20.08 4.66 -11.70
C ILE A 36 -21.12 5.28 -12.64
N PHE A 37 -21.94 4.49 -13.33
CA PHE A 37 -22.99 5.00 -14.21
C PHE A 37 -24.02 5.86 -13.47
N ASN A 38 -24.47 5.41 -12.30
CA ASN A 38 -25.43 6.17 -11.48
C ASN A 38 -24.85 7.51 -11.03
N LYS A 39 -23.58 7.53 -10.60
CA LYS A 39 -22.94 8.75 -10.11
C LYS A 39 -22.55 9.71 -11.23
N ALA A 40 -22.00 9.21 -12.34
CA ALA A 40 -21.59 10.01 -13.49
C ALA A 40 -22.79 10.61 -14.25
N GLY A 41 -23.94 9.93 -14.22
CA GLY A 41 -25.12 10.27 -15.01
C GLY A 41 -25.33 9.23 -16.12
N VAL A 42 -26.34 8.38 -15.94
CA VAL A 42 -26.54 7.16 -16.76
C VAL A 42 -26.65 7.49 -18.25
N LYS A 43 -27.43 8.51 -18.62
CA LYS A 43 -27.68 8.86 -20.03
C LYS A 43 -26.40 9.35 -20.71
N GLN A 44 -25.72 10.33 -20.12
CA GLN A 44 -24.54 10.95 -20.72
C GLN A 44 -23.38 9.97 -20.82
N LEU A 45 -23.17 9.15 -19.78
CA LEU A 45 -22.12 8.14 -19.82
C LEU A 45 -22.43 7.05 -20.85
N GLN A 46 -23.68 6.59 -20.93
CA GLN A 46 -24.05 5.57 -21.92
C GLN A 46 -23.90 6.08 -23.36
N GLU A 47 -24.27 7.33 -23.65
CA GLU A 47 -24.07 7.94 -24.98
C GLU A 47 -22.59 7.99 -25.36
N ALA A 48 -21.69 8.33 -24.43
CA ALA A 48 -20.25 8.32 -24.67
C ALA A 48 -19.69 6.89 -24.83
N CYS A 49 -20.17 5.94 -24.04
CA CYS A 49 -19.80 4.53 -24.16
C CYS A 49 -20.25 3.92 -25.49
N ASP A 50 -21.44 4.26 -25.98
CA ASP A 50 -22.00 3.71 -27.23
C ASP A 50 -21.16 4.11 -28.46
N ALA A 51 -20.47 5.24 -28.41
CA ALA A 51 -19.55 5.68 -29.48
C ALA A 51 -18.22 4.93 -29.51
N LEU A 52 -17.86 4.22 -28.42
CA LEU A 52 -16.59 3.51 -28.25
C LEU A 52 -16.76 1.98 -28.23
N ALA A 53 -17.99 1.50 -28.04
CA ALA A 53 -18.33 0.08 -28.02
C ALA A 53 -18.37 -0.51 -29.45
N PRO A 54 -18.13 -1.82 -29.60
CA PRO A 54 -17.65 -2.75 -28.58
C PRO A 54 -16.12 -2.68 -28.38
N ILE A 55 -15.65 -3.06 -27.20
CA ILE A 55 -14.23 -3.31 -26.90
C ILE A 55 -13.99 -4.80 -26.68
N LYS A 56 -12.75 -5.26 -26.83
CA LYS A 56 -12.37 -6.64 -26.49
C LYS A 56 -11.98 -6.77 -25.03
N THR A 57 -12.04 -7.98 -24.51
CA THR A 57 -11.48 -8.31 -23.19
C THR A 57 -10.00 -7.91 -23.14
N GLY A 58 -9.59 -7.21 -22.09
CA GLY A 58 -8.24 -6.67 -21.93
C GLY A 58 -8.04 -5.27 -22.52
N GLU A 59 -8.92 -4.77 -23.39
CA GLU A 59 -8.83 -3.41 -23.93
C GLU A 59 -9.35 -2.38 -22.92
N ALA A 60 -8.93 -1.11 -23.09
CA ALA A 60 -9.37 0.01 -22.27
C ALA A 60 -9.66 1.23 -23.15
N VAL A 61 -10.74 1.96 -22.85
CA VAL A 61 -11.14 3.21 -23.53
C VAL A 61 -11.56 4.26 -22.52
N MET A 62 -11.47 5.54 -22.88
CA MET A 62 -11.71 6.65 -21.95
C MET A 62 -12.93 7.49 -22.34
N THR A 63 -13.68 7.91 -21.33
CA THR A 63 -14.76 8.91 -21.43
C THR A 63 -14.55 10.03 -20.40
N PRO A 64 -15.23 11.18 -20.53
CA PRO A 64 -15.24 12.21 -19.48
C PRO A 64 -15.82 11.69 -18.16
N GLY A 65 -15.42 12.28 -17.03
CA GLY A 65 -15.92 11.91 -15.69
C GLY A 65 -17.37 12.32 -15.40
N PHE A 66 -17.92 13.24 -16.18
CA PHE A 66 -19.26 13.81 -16.01
C PHE A 66 -19.47 14.32 -14.57
N ASN A 67 -20.45 13.77 -13.83
CA ASN A 67 -20.79 14.19 -12.47
C ASN A 67 -19.91 13.57 -11.37
N LEU A 68 -18.87 12.79 -11.74
CA LEU A 68 -17.89 12.30 -10.78
C LEU A 68 -16.90 13.40 -10.39
N ASN A 69 -16.25 13.22 -9.25
CA ASN A 69 -15.10 14.05 -8.85
C ASN A 69 -13.84 13.74 -9.67
N ALA A 70 -13.88 12.67 -10.47
CA ALA A 70 -12.80 12.29 -11.35
C ALA A 70 -12.88 13.02 -12.69
N ARG A 71 -11.73 13.37 -13.29
CA ARG A 71 -11.67 14.07 -14.58
C ARG A 71 -12.14 13.17 -15.73
N CYS A 72 -11.73 11.91 -15.72
CA CYS A 72 -12.12 10.91 -16.71
C CYS A 72 -12.45 9.54 -16.10
N ILE A 73 -13.16 8.73 -16.87
CA ILE A 73 -13.43 7.32 -16.57
C ILE A 73 -12.73 6.48 -17.64
N ILE A 74 -11.95 5.51 -17.21
CA ILE A 74 -11.33 4.51 -18.08
C ILE A 74 -12.14 3.23 -17.95
N HIS A 75 -12.72 2.76 -19.04
CA HIS A 75 -13.53 1.55 -19.09
C HIS A 75 -12.70 0.42 -19.64
N THR A 76 -12.59 -0.68 -18.89
CA THR A 76 -11.89 -1.88 -19.35
C THR A 76 -12.73 -3.13 -19.13
N ALA A 77 -12.68 -4.06 -20.08
CA ALA A 77 -13.41 -5.31 -20.01
C ALA A 77 -12.51 -6.43 -19.46
N GLY A 78 -12.73 -6.80 -18.20
CA GLY A 78 -12.02 -7.92 -17.57
C GLY A 78 -12.47 -9.29 -18.10
N PRO A 79 -11.64 -10.34 -17.97
CA PRO A 79 -12.04 -11.70 -18.35
C PRO A 79 -13.10 -12.24 -17.40
N ILE A 80 -14.09 -12.96 -17.96
CA ILE A 80 -14.99 -13.83 -17.21
C ILE A 80 -14.21 -15.11 -16.91
N TYR A 81 -13.85 -15.34 -15.65
CA TYR A 81 -12.82 -16.32 -15.30
C TYR A 81 -13.12 -17.73 -15.79
N GLN A 82 -14.37 -18.17 -15.70
CA GLN A 82 -14.81 -19.51 -16.12
C GLN A 82 -14.78 -19.73 -17.64
N ASN A 83 -14.71 -18.66 -18.43
CA ASN A 83 -14.72 -18.73 -19.89
C ASN A 83 -13.31 -18.87 -20.49
N HIS A 84 -12.27 -18.78 -19.67
CA HIS A 84 -10.87 -18.76 -20.12
C HIS A 84 -10.04 -19.81 -19.39
N HIS A 85 -9.00 -20.29 -20.06
CA HIS A 85 -7.96 -21.05 -19.37
C HIS A 85 -7.22 -20.11 -18.40
N LYS A 86 -6.74 -20.61 -17.25
CA LYS A 86 -6.13 -19.79 -16.18
C LYS A 86 -5.06 -18.82 -16.68
N ILE A 87 -4.12 -19.32 -17.50
CA ILE A 87 -3.03 -18.51 -18.08
C ILE A 87 -3.57 -17.40 -18.98
N GLU A 88 -4.60 -17.69 -19.76
CA GLU A 88 -5.22 -16.69 -20.64
C GLU A 88 -5.99 -15.64 -19.84
N ALA A 89 -6.75 -16.07 -18.83
CA ALA A 89 -7.46 -15.17 -17.92
C ALA A 89 -6.48 -14.22 -17.22
N GLN A 90 -5.35 -14.74 -16.74
CA GLN A 90 -4.29 -13.93 -16.14
C GLN A 90 -3.78 -12.87 -17.12
N ARG A 91 -3.35 -13.29 -18.32
CA ARG A 91 -2.85 -12.37 -19.36
C ARG A 91 -3.87 -11.29 -19.75
N LEU A 92 -5.15 -11.64 -19.85
CA LEU A 92 -6.22 -10.69 -20.17
C LEU A 92 -6.45 -9.70 -19.03
N LEU A 93 -6.35 -10.15 -17.78
CA LEU A 93 -6.45 -9.29 -16.61
C LEU A 93 -5.25 -8.34 -16.51
N GLU A 94 -4.02 -8.81 -16.75
CA GLU A 94 -2.82 -7.98 -16.86
C GLU A 94 -3.01 -6.87 -17.90
N LEU A 95 -3.53 -7.22 -19.09
CA LEU A 95 -3.82 -6.24 -20.14
C LEU A 95 -4.82 -5.17 -19.71
N CYS A 96 -5.81 -5.50 -18.87
CA CYS A 96 -6.75 -4.49 -18.35
C CYS A 96 -6.03 -3.41 -17.55
N TYR A 97 -5.10 -3.81 -16.67
CA TYR A 97 -4.31 -2.87 -15.87
C TYR A 97 -3.33 -2.09 -16.73
N ILE A 98 -2.55 -2.75 -17.59
CA ILE A 98 -1.56 -2.10 -18.47
C ILE A 98 -2.23 -1.06 -19.38
N ASN A 99 -3.32 -1.44 -20.07
CA ASN A 99 -3.99 -0.55 -21.02
C ASN A 99 -4.69 0.61 -20.30
N SER A 100 -5.22 0.39 -19.10
CA SER A 100 -5.81 1.47 -18.30
C SER A 100 -4.76 2.45 -17.79
N LEU A 101 -3.62 1.96 -17.30
CA LEU A 101 -2.49 2.80 -16.86
C LEU A 101 -1.91 3.60 -18.03
N THR A 102 -1.74 2.96 -19.19
CA THR A 102 -1.28 3.61 -20.43
C THR A 102 -2.25 4.72 -20.86
N CYS A 103 -3.56 4.43 -20.87
CA CYS A 103 -4.57 5.44 -21.24
C CYS A 103 -4.55 6.64 -20.30
N ALA A 104 -4.39 6.42 -18.98
CA ALA A 104 -4.24 7.51 -18.02
C ALA A 104 -2.96 8.32 -18.24
N LEU A 105 -1.84 7.65 -18.51
CA LEU A 105 -0.56 8.30 -18.79
C LEU A 105 -0.66 9.21 -20.04
N GLU A 106 -1.24 8.70 -21.13
CA GLU A 106 -1.45 9.44 -22.38
C GLU A 106 -2.39 10.65 -22.19
N ALA A 107 -3.37 10.53 -21.29
CA ALA A 107 -4.25 11.63 -20.90
C ALA A 107 -3.60 12.64 -19.92
N GLY A 108 -2.33 12.43 -19.54
CA GLY A 108 -1.62 13.25 -18.55
C GLY A 108 -2.25 13.19 -17.16
N CYS A 109 -2.87 12.06 -16.80
CA CYS A 109 -3.33 11.80 -15.45
C CYS A 109 -2.12 11.52 -14.54
N THR A 110 -2.14 12.11 -13.35
CA THR A 110 -1.15 11.86 -12.29
C THR A 110 -1.66 10.87 -11.25
N THR A 111 -2.98 10.73 -11.14
CA THR A 111 -3.65 9.84 -10.18
C THR A 111 -4.68 8.95 -10.86
N ILE A 112 -4.68 7.65 -10.55
CA ILE A 112 -5.66 6.68 -11.05
C ILE A 112 -6.16 5.76 -9.93
N ALA A 113 -7.46 5.52 -9.89
CA ALA A 113 -8.06 4.56 -8.97
C ALA A 113 -8.63 3.34 -9.71
N PHE A 114 -8.26 2.15 -9.26
CA PHE A 114 -8.74 0.87 -9.77
C PHE A 114 -9.68 0.20 -8.76
N PRO A 115 -10.80 -0.40 -9.18
CA PRO A 115 -11.39 -1.49 -8.43
C PRO A 115 -10.56 -2.77 -8.64
N LEU A 116 -10.80 -3.81 -7.84
CA LEU A 116 -10.23 -5.13 -8.12
C LEU A 116 -10.97 -5.80 -9.30
N ILE A 117 -10.45 -5.65 -10.51
CA ILE A 117 -11.10 -6.06 -11.77
C ILE A 117 -11.35 -7.58 -11.77
N SER A 118 -12.51 -7.98 -12.32
CA SER A 118 -13.00 -9.36 -12.44
C SER A 118 -13.26 -10.15 -11.15
N SER A 119 -12.91 -9.63 -9.97
CA SER A 119 -13.04 -10.32 -8.67
C SER A 119 -14.47 -10.41 -8.08
N GLY A 120 -15.44 -9.78 -8.76
CA GLY A 120 -16.85 -9.80 -8.42
C GLY A 120 -17.65 -10.79 -9.27
N ILE A 121 -18.57 -10.28 -10.09
CA ILE A 121 -19.49 -11.08 -10.91
C ILE A 121 -18.74 -12.00 -11.90
N TYR A 122 -17.57 -11.58 -12.39
CA TYR A 122 -16.77 -12.37 -13.33
C TYR A 122 -16.00 -13.52 -12.68
N GLY A 123 -16.06 -13.65 -11.35
CA GLY A 123 -15.67 -14.86 -10.62
C GLY A 123 -14.17 -15.14 -10.61
N TYR A 124 -13.32 -14.15 -10.89
CA TYR A 124 -11.88 -14.30 -10.76
C TYR A 124 -11.52 -14.47 -9.27
N PRO A 125 -10.74 -15.49 -8.87
CA PRO A 125 -10.34 -15.66 -7.47
C PRO A 125 -9.67 -14.40 -6.94
N LYS A 126 -10.13 -13.90 -5.79
CA LYS A 126 -9.77 -12.56 -5.32
C LYS A 126 -8.27 -12.42 -5.05
N GLU A 127 -7.67 -13.44 -4.45
CA GLU A 127 -6.21 -13.52 -4.22
C GLU A 127 -5.43 -13.48 -5.54
N ASP A 128 -5.80 -14.32 -6.51
CA ASP A 128 -5.13 -14.35 -7.81
C ASP A 128 -5.31 -13.02 -8.56
N ALA A 129 -6.49 -12.41 -8.50
CA ALA A 129 -6.77 -11.12 -9.11
C ALA A 129 -5.95 -9.99 -8.45
N LEU A 130 -5.80 -10.03 -7.13
CA LEU A 130 -5.02 -9.06 -6.38
C LEU A 130 -3.55 -9.16 -6.71
N LYS A 131 -3.02 -10.38 -6.76
CA LYS A 131 -1.64 -10.63 -7.17
C LYS A 131 -1.37 -10.09 -8.58
N VAL A 132 -2.28 -10.35 -9.52
CA VAL A 132 -2.16 -9.79 -10.88
C VAL A 132 -2.20 -8.26 -10.85
N ALA A 133 -3.12 -7.67 -10.09
CA ALA A 133 -3.22 -6.21 -9.96
C ALA A 133 -1.94 -5.59 -9.39
N THR A 134 -1.45 -6.07 -8.25
CA THR A 134 -0.30 -5.49 -7.56
C THR A 134 0.97 -5.65 -8.38
N THR A 135 1.27 -6.86 -8.89
CA THR A 135 2.45 -7.09 -9.73
C THR A 135 2.42 -6.24 -11.00
N THR A 136 1.29 -6.20 -11.71
CA THR A 136 1.19 -5.42 -12.97
C THR A 136 1.35 -3.91 -12.73
N ILE A 137 0.73 -3.39 -11.66
CA ILE A 137 0.85 -1.97 -11.31
C ILE A 137 2.28 -1.64 -10.90
N GLN A 138 2.92 -2.48 -10.09
CA GLN A 138 4.32 -2.29 -9.66
C GLN A 138 5.28 -2.23 -10.85
N ASP A 139 5.16 -3.17 -11.79
CA ASP A 139 5.98 -3.22 -12.99
C ASP A 139 5.83 -1.95 -13.82
N PHE A 140 4.61 -1.44 -13.95
CA PHE A 140 4.33 -0.18 -14.64
C PHE A 140 4.97 1.02 -13.92
N LEU A 141 4.78 1.11 -12.59
CA LEU A 141 5.33 2.18 -11.75
C LEU A 141 6.85 2.13 -11.64
N TYR A 142 7.49 1.02 -11.98
CA TYR A 142 8.95 0.97 -12.04
C TYR A 142 9.52 1.95 -13.09
N THR A 143 8.76 2.21 -14.16
CA THR A 143 9.21 3.05 -15.29
C THR A 143 8.40 4.34 -15.46
N HIS A 144 7.28 4.52 -14.76
CA HIS A 144 6.35 5.65 -14.95
C HIS A 144 5.87 6.26 -13.64
N GLU A 145 5.94 7.60 -13.53
CA GLU A 145 5.43 8.37 -12.38
C GLU A 145 3.91 8.50 -12.38
N MET A 146 3.24 7.78 -11.47
CA MET A 146 1.80 7.86 -11.24
C MET A 146 1.45 7.44 -9.80
N ASP A 147 0.44 8.08 -9.22
CA ASP A 147 -0.16 7.68 -7.94
C ASP A 147 -1.31 6.71 -8.22
N VAL A 148 -1.21 5.47 -7.74
CA VAL A 148 -2.20 4.42 -8.02
C VAL A 148 -2.93 4.02 -6.74
N ILE A 149 -4.25 3.99 -6.80
CA ILE A 149 -5.13 3.61 -5.69
C ILE A 149 -5.85 2.33 -6.07
N LEU A 150 -5.62 1.23 -5.36
CA LEU A 150 -6.42 0.02 -5.47
C LEU A 150 -7.53 0.04 -4.42
N VAL A 151 -8.76 0.19 -4.89
CA VAL A 151 -9.97 0.27 -4.07
C VAL A 151 -10.52 -1.12 -3.84
N LEU A 152 -10.53 -1.54 -2.56
CA LEU A 152 -11.00 -2.85 -2.12
C LEU A 152 -12.30 -2.68 -1.31
N PHE A 153 -13.36 -3.38 -1.73
CA PHE A 153 -14.68 -3.24 -1.09
C PHE A 153 -14.80 -4.06 0.21
N ASP A 154 -14.03 -5.14 0.32
CA ASP A 154 -14.07 -6.09 1.42
C ASP A 154 -12.65 -6.42 1.91
N LYS A 155 -12.48 -6.65 3.21
CA LYS A 155 -11.20 -6.99 3.85
C LYS A 155 -10.98 -8.50 3.91
N ASP A 156 -12.09 -9.25 3.98
CA ASP A 156 -12.08 -10.70 4.08
C ASP A 156 -11.66 -11.38 2.76
N THR A 157 -11.25 -10.58 1.78
CA THR A 157 -10.85 -11.02 0.45
C THR A 157 -9.34 -11.12 0.27
N LEU A 158 -8.58 -10.84 1.35
CA LEU A 158 -7.13 -10.79 1.39
C LEU A 158 -6.51 -12.00 2.13
N PHE A 159 -7.29 -13.03 2.46
CA PHE A 159 -6.82 -14.18 3.25
C PHE A 159 -5.93 -15.13 2.45
N ASN A 160 -4.69 -14.71 2.19
CA ASN A 160 -3.59 -15.57 1.78
C ASN A 160 -3.35 -16.68 2.84
N PRO A 161 -3.04 -17.94 2.47
CA PRO A 161 -2.54 -18.95 3.41
C PRO A 161 -1.30 -18.52 4.22
N LYS A 162 -0.46 -17.59 3.73
CA LYS A 162 0.61 -16.94 4.52
C LYS A 162 0.09 -16.13 5.72
N HIS A 163 -1.20 -15.75 5.72
CA HIS A 163 -1.82 -15.08 6.87
C HIS A 163 -2.03 -16.01 8.05
N ASN A 164 -2.06 -17.34 7.89
CA ASN A 164 -2.16 -18.23 9.06
C ASN A 164 -0.91 -18.11 9.94
N ASP A 165 0.27 -18.10 9.32
CA ASP A 165 1.54 -17.91 10.04
C ASP A 165 1.60 -16.51 10.68
N LEU A 166 1.12 -15.48 9.98
CA LEU A 166 1.03 -14.12 10.53
C LEU A 166 0.01 -14.04 11.68
N GLN A 167 -1.16 -14.67 11.56
CA GLN A 167 -2.18 -14.73 12.61
C GLN A 167 -1.65 -15.46 13.85
N GLU A 168 -0.97 -16.59 13.66
CA GLU A 168 -0.32 -17.34 14.74
C GLU A 168 0.80 -16.51 15.39
N TYR A 169 1.61 -15.82 14.58
CA TYR A 169 2.66 -14.94 15.06
C TYR A 169 2.10 -13.77 15.88
N ILE A 170 1.07 -13.07 15.36
CA ILE A 170 0.37 -11.98 16.05
C ILE A 170 -0.21 -12.50 17.36
N THR A 171 -0.89 -13.64 17.33
CA THR A 171 -1.50 -14.26 18.52
C THR A 171 -0.44 -14.56 19.58
N THR A 172 0.69 -15.15 19.19
CA THR A 172 1.79 -15.47 20.10
C THR A 172 2.42 -14.21 20.71
N HIS A 173 2.67 -13.18 19.90
CA HIS A 173 3.37 -11.97 20.35
C HIS A 173 2.46 -11.01 21.13
N LEU A 174 1.15 -10.97 20.84
CA LEU A 174 0.18 -10.15 21.59
C LEU A 174 -0.30 -10.82 22.89
N ILE A 175 -0.49 -12.14 22.92
CA ILE A 175 -0.86 -12.87 24.15
C ILE A 175 0.27 -12.83 25.17
N HIS A 176 1.53 -12.89 24.75
CA HIS A 176 2.65 -12.84 25.68
C HIS A 176 2.72 -11.49 26.43
N THR A 177 2.38 -10.38 25.77
CA THR A 177 2.23 -9.07 26.42
C THR A 177 1.09 -9.02 27.45
N GLN A 178 -0.03 -9.71 27.21
CA GLN A 178 -1.14 -9.77 28.17
C GLN A 178 -0.83 -10.67 29.38
N HIS A 179 -0.16 -11.81 29.16
CA HIS A 179 0.20 -12.71 30.26
C HIS A 179 1.33 -12.17 31.14
N VAL A 180 2.27 -11.40 30.60
CA VAL A 180 3.33 -10.74 31.39
C VAL A 180 2.74 -9.63 32.27
N SER A 181 1.70 -8.93 31.81
CA SER A 181 0.91 -7.99 32.62
C SER A 181 0.26 -8.70 33.82
N ASP A 182 -0.43 -9.82 33.58
CA ASP A 182 -1.13 -10.58 34.64
C ASP A 182 -0.15 -11.29 35.62
N LEU A 183 1.03 -11.69 35.15
CA LEU A 183 2.07 -12.28 35.99
C LEU A 183 2.83 -11.23 36.81
N LEU A 184 2.91 -9.98 36.35
CA LEU A 184 3.55 -8.88 37.08
C LEU A 184 2.64 -8.28 38.17
N GLU A 185 1.32 -8.51 38.11
CA GLU A 185 0.40 -8.07 39.18
C GLU A 185 0.46 -8.94 40.46
N THR A 186 1.14 -10.09 40.45
CA THR A 186 1.24 -10.97 41.64
C THR A 186 2.58 -10.95 42.38
N GLN A 187 3.53 -10.08 42.00
CA GLN A 187 4.73 -9.83 42.80
C GLN A 187 5.11 -8.34 42.81
N ALA A 188 4.30 -7.53 43.51
CA ALA A 188 4.72 -6.22 43.97
C ALA A 188 4.50 -6.12 45.49
N PHE A 189 5.51 -6.55 46.27
CA PHE A 189 5.68 -6.10 47.65
C PHE A 189 7.15 -5.75 47.92
N MET A 190 7.32 -4.54 48.44
CA MET A 190 8.50 -3.89 49.02
C MET A 190 9.51 -3.22 48.07
N SER A 191 9.47 -1.88 48.00
CA SER A 191 10.45 -1.02 48.72
C SER A 191 10.12 0.47 48.62
N GLU A 192 10.48 1.19 49.67
CA GLU A 192 10.30 2.62 49.96
C GLU A 192 11.02 3.61 49.03
N THR A 193 10.36 4.76 48.91
CA THR A 193 10.84 6.16 48.74
C THR A 193 12.23 6.44 48.14
N VAL A 194 12.25 7.21 47.04
CA VAL A 194 13.31 8.22 46.79
C VAL A 194 12.71 9.51 46.23
N GLN A 195 13.22 10.60 46.80
CA GLN A 195 12.75 11.96 46.83
C GLN A 195 13.29 12.79 45.65
N LEU A 196 12.43 13.64 45.07
CA LEU A 196 12.81 14.66 44.09
C LEU A 196 13.97 15.53 44.60
N ARG A 197 15.10 15.54 43.88
CA ARG A 197 16.03 16.68 43.87
C ARG A 197 16.41 17.02 42.43
N LYS A 198 15.91 18.19 41.99
CA LYS A 198 16.43 18.96 40.87
C LYS A 198 17.90 19.29 41.16
N SER A 199 18.84 18.72 40.42
CA SER A 199 20.23 19.17 40.41
C SER A 199 20.77 19.23 38.99
N SER A 200 20.97 20.47 38.54
CA SER A 200 21.92 20.94 37.52
C SER A 200 21.89 20.29 36.13
N LEU A 201 20.98 20.76 35.27
CA LEU A 201 21.08 20.64 33.81
C LEU A 201 22.09 21.67 33.26
N LYS A 202 23.37 21.53 33.59
CA LYS A 202 24.50 22.17 32.87
C LYS A 202 25.72 21.26 33.02
N GLN A 203 26.40 21.02 31.90
CA GLN A 203 27.54 20.11 31.67
C GLN A 203 27.06 18.67 31.43
N THR A 204 26.94 18.17 30.21
CA THR A 204 27.88 18.17 29.08
C THR A 204 27.03 17.95 27.83
N ILE A 205 27.13 18.76 26.77
CA ILE A 205 26.50 18.39 25.49
C ILE A 205 27.31 17.21 24.98
N PRO A 206 26.79 15.97 24.96
CA PRO A 206 27.49 14.87 24.31
C PRO A 206 27.66 15.28 22.85
N GLN A 207 28.79 14.93 22.22
CA GLN A 207 28.88 14.97 20.76
C GLN A 207 27.60 14.31 20.23
N LEU A 208 26.75 15.08 19.56
CA LEU A 208 25.47 14.59 19.07
C LEU A 208 25.77 13.38 18.18
N ASP A 209 25.13 12.25 18.49
CA ASP A 209 25.21 11.04 17.68
C ASP A 209 24.89 11.33 16.20
N GLU A 210 25.38 10.46 15.31
CA GLU A 210 25.08 10.49 13.88
C GLU A 210 23.58 10.74 13.63
N SER A 211 23.26 11.68 12.73
CA SER A 211 21.85 12.02 12.45
C SER A 211 21.16 10.91 11.67
N PHE A 212 19.82 10.85 11.73
CA PHE A 212 19.05 9.89 10.92
C PHE A 212 19.42 9.93 9.43
N SER A 213 19.58 11.13 8.87
CA SER A 213 19.96 11.31 7.47
C SER A 213 21.33 10.71 7.17
N ASP A 214 22.32 10.94 8.04
CA ASP A 214 23.68 10.44 7.85
C ASP A 214 23.72 8.90 7.98
N THR A 215 23.07 8.34 9.01
CA THR A 215 22.95 6.89 9.18
C THR A 215 22.22 6.23 8.02
N LEU A 216 21.12 6.84 7.53
CA LEU A 216 20.40 6.37 6.35
C LEU A 216 21.30 6.30 5.12
N MET A 217 22.03 7.38 4.81
CA MET A 217 22.92 7.42 3.63
C MET A 217 24.05 6.39 3.75
N ARG A 218 24.68 6.27 4.92
CA ARG A 218 25.69 5.23 5.19
C ARG A 218 25.13 3.82 4.99
N THR A 219 23.89 3.60 5.40
CA THR A 219 23.22 2.30 5.29
C THR A 219 22.88 1.97 3.84
N ILE A 220 22.42 2.95 3.06
CA ILE A 220 22.19 2.83 1.62
C ILE A 220 23.48 2.38 0.91
N ASP A 221 24.59 3.06 1.17
CA ASP A 221 25.89 2.73 0.58
C ASP A 221 26.37 1.33 0.97
N MET A 222 26.22 0.97 2.25
CA MET A 222 26.62 -0.34 2.78
C MET A 222 25.80 -1.49 2.19
N LYS A 223 24.50 -1.30 2.01
CA LYS A 223 23.61 -2.30 1.39
C LYS A 223 23.72 -2.33 -0.13
N GLY A 224 24.41 -1.35 -0.74
CA GLY A 224 24.68 -1.31 -2.18
C GLY A 224 23.48 -0.91 -3.04
N PHE A 225 22.49 -0.22 -2.46
CA PHE A 225 21.35 0.29 -3.21
C PHE A 225 21.64 1.70 -3.74
N ASP A 226 21.09 2.04 -4.90
CA ASP A 226 21.03 3.42 -5.36
C ASP A 226 19.79 4.15 -4.82
N ASP A 227 19.88 5.48 -4.71
CA ASP A 227 18.79 6.35 -4.26
C ASP A 227 17.45 6.05 -4.94
N VAL A 228 17.45 5.77 -6.25
CA VAL A 228 16.23 5.53 -7.05
C VAL A 228 15.56 4.24 -6.63
N THR A 229 16.36 3.19 -6.48
CA THR A 229 15.88 1.90 -5.99
C THR A 229 15.31 2.02 -4.58
N VAL A 230 15.97 2.75 -3.68
CA VAL A 230 15.53 2.90 -2.29
C VAL A 230 14.17 3.57 -2.19
N TYR A 231 13.97 4.74 -2.80
CA TYR A 231 12.69 5.44 -2.63
C TYR A 231 11.53 4.72 -3.32
N LYS A 232 11.78 4.01 -4.43
CA LYS A 232 10.78 3.18 -5.10
C LYS A 232 10.39 1.98 -4.24
N ARG A 233 11.37 1.27 -3.67
CA ARG A 233 11.14 0.14 -2.75
C ARG A 233 10.48 0.59 -1.44
N ALA A 234 10.76 1.81 -0.98
CA ALA A 234 10.10 2.41 0.17
C ALA A 234 8.70 2.95 -0.13
N ASN A 235 8.21 2.81 -1.38
CA ASN A 235 6.90 3.30 -1.83
C ASN A 235 6.70 4.81 -1.59
N ILE A 236 7.76 5.61 -1.59
CA ILE A 236 7.71 7.07 -1.36
C ILE A 236 8.02 7.84 -2.64
N ASP A 237 7.60 9.10 -2.69
CA ASP A 237 7.94 9.97 -3.82
C ASP A 237 9.39 10.51 -3.72
N ARG A 238 9.95 10.85 -4.87
CA ARG A 238 11.32 11.38 -5.00
C ARG A 238 11.52 12.69 -4.23
N LYS A 239 10.48 13.54 -4.10
CA LYS A 239 10.57 14.82 -3.39
C LYS A 239 10.69 14.60 -1.88
N LEU A 240 9.95 13.65 -1.32
CA LEU A 240 10.05 13.23 0.07
C LEU A 240 11.43 12.65 0.35
N PHE A 241 11.92 11.75 -0.51
CA PHE A 241 13.27 11.20 -0.36
C PHE A 241 14.36 12.30 -0.43
N SER A 242 14.19 13.28 -1.31
CA SER A 242 15.09 14.45 -1.39
C SER A 242 15.09 15.30 -0.11
N LYS A 243 14.01 15.30 0.67
CA LYS A 243 13.98 15.94 2.00
C LYS A 243 14.70 15.10 3.06
N LEU A 244 14.55 13.77 3.02
CA LEU A 244 15.22 12.84 3.93
C LEU A 244 16.74 12.94 3.88
N ARG A 245 17.28 13.30 2.72
CA ARG A 245 18.71 13.56 2.50
C ARG A 245 19.25 14.84 3.16
N LYS A 246 18.37 15.75 3.62
CA LYS A 246 18.80 17.01 4.22
C LYS A 246 18.87 16.87 5.74
N ASN A 247 20.04 17.15 6.31
CA ASN A 247 20.24 17.10 7.75
C ASN A 247 19.23 17.98 8.48
N GLY A 248 18.58 17.39 9.50
CA GLY A 248 17.53 18.03 10.31
C GLY A 248 16.10 17.72 9.91
N TYR A 249 15.86 17.00 8.80
CA TYR A 249 14.52 16.47 8.50
C TYR A 249 14.28 15.17 9.26
N MET A 250 13.22 15.13 10.07
CA MET A 250 12.81 13.91 10.79
C MET A 250 11.65 13.22 10.07
N PRO A 251 11.80 11.95 9.64
CA PRO A 251 10.71 11.19 9.05
C PRO A 251 9.62 10.87 10.08
N SER A 252 8.41 10.57 9.58
CA SER A 252 7.43 9.86 10.38
C SER A 252 7.91 8.43 10.66
N LYS A 253 7.43 7.80 11.74
CA LYS A 253 7.73 6.38 12.04
C LYS A 253 7.46 5.48 10.83
N ARG A 254 6.34 5.70 10.13
CA ARG A 254 5.96 4.91 8.93
C ARG A 254 6.94 5.07 7.78
N THR A 255 7.41 6.29 7.54
CA THR A 255 8.43 6.57 6.52
C THR A 255 9.77 5.93 6.89
N ALA A 256 10.16 5.99 8.17
CA ALA A 256 11.38 5.37 8.64
C ALA A 256 11.32 3.83 8.53
N CYS A 257 10.22 3.20 8.97
CA CYS A 257 9.98 1.77 8.78
C CYS A 257 10.00 1.38 7.29
N ALA A 258 9.38 2.17 6.42
CA ALA A 258 9.40 1.91 4.97
C ALA A 258 10.82 1.92 4.39
N LEU A 259 11.70 2.81 4.88
CA LEU A 259 13.12 2.81 4.50
C LEU A 259 13.87 1.58 5.04
N CYS A 260 13.59 1.13 6.27
CA CYS A 260 14.17 -0.10 6.82
C CYS A 260 13.79 -1.32 5.96
N ILE A 261 12.52 -1.42 5.57
CA ILE A 261 12.03 -2.45 4.65
C ILE A 261 12.72 -2.33 3.28
N ALA A 262 12.79 -1.13 2.71
CA ALA A 262 13.41 -0.90 1.41
C ALA A 262 14.89 -1.34 1.37
N LEU A 263 15.59 -1.18 2.49
CA LEU A 263 17.01 -1.52 2.66
C LEU A 263 17.25 -2.96 3.15
N GLU A 264 16.20 -3.76 3.30
CA GLU A 264 16.27 -5.15 3.77
C GLU A 264 17.00 -5.26 5.12
N LEU A 265 16.67 -4.35 6.04
CA LEU A 265 17.28 -4.32 7.37
C LEU A 265 16.69 -5.44 8.24
N ASN A 266 17.57 -6.18 8.93
CA ASN A 266 17.13 -7.09 9.98
C ASN A 266 16.61 -6.30 11.20
N LEU A 267 16.12 -6.99 12.24
CA LEU A 267 15.55 -6.31 13.41
C LEU A 267 16.54 -5.40 14.17
N ASP A 268 17.80 -5.81 14.29
CA ASP A 268 18.83 -5.04 15.00
C ASP A 268 19.17 -3.76 14.21
N GLU A 269 19.43 -3.91 12.92
CA GLU A 269 19.68 -2.78 11.99
C GLU A 269 18.46 -1.85 11.92
N THR A 270 17.25 -2.40 11.94
CA THR A 270 16.00 -1.63 11.94
C THR A 270 15.88 -0.80 13.21
N ASN A 271 16.14 -1.38 14.38
CA ASN A 271 16.09 -0.65 15.64
C ASN A 271 17.18 0.44 15.71
N GLU A 272 18.40 0.16 15.23
CA GLU A 272 19.48 1.16 15.15
C GLU A 272 19.05 2.39 14.33
N LEU A 273 18.49 2.18 13.13
CA LEU A 273 18.07 3.27 12.25
C LEU A 273 16.83 4.01 12.81
N LEU A 274 15.87 3.29 13.38
CA LEU A 274 14.69 3.90 13.99
C LEU A 274 15.02 4.75 15.22
N GLU A 275 15.99 4.33 16.03
CA GLU A 275 16.44 5.06 17.22
C GLU A 275 16.96 6.46 16.85
N LYS A 276 17.65 6.59 15.70
CA LYS A 276 18.11 7.90 15.19
C LYS A 276 16.98 8.86 14.84
N ALA A 277 15.77 8.35 14.60
CA ALA A 277 14.56 9.14 14.39
C ALA A 277 13.67 9.21 15.65
N GLY A 278 14.11 8.65 16.79
CA GLY A 278 13.37 8.64 18.05
C GLY A 278 12.24 7.60 18.11
N TYR A 279 12.34 6.51 17.34
CA TYR A 279 11.35 5.44 17.30
C TYR A 279 11.95 4.10 17.73
N THR A 280 11.08 3.18 18.15
CA THR A 280 11.38 1.77 18.35
C THR A 280 10.21 0.95 17.81
N LEU A 281 10.47 -0.31 17.44
CA LEU A 281 9.40 -1.29 17.28
C LEU A 281 8.97 -1.80 18.66
N SER A 282 7.66 -1.93 18.88
CA SER A 282 7.07 -2.37 20.14
C SER A 282 6.18 -3.59 19.92
N SER A 283 6.36 -4.63 20.73
CA SER A 283 5.50 -5.83 20.68
C SER A 283 4.06 -5.58 21.13
N SER A 284 3.75 -4.42 21.71
CA SER A 284 2.39 -4.04 22.12
C SER A 284 1.57 -3.37 21.01
N LEU A 285 2.21 -3.01 19.89
CA LEU A 285 1.56 -2.36 18.77
C LEU A 285 1.42 -3.35 17.61
N LEU A 286 0.18 -3.64 17.22
CA LEU A 286 -0.11 -4.58 16.12
C LEU A 286 0.62 -4.20 14.82
N PHE A 287 0.69 -2.90 14.49
CA PHE A 287 1.48 -2.38 13.37
C PHE A 287 2.95 -2.85 13.44
N ASP A 288 3.60 -2.71 14.59
CA ASP A 288 5.01 -3.09 14.75
C ASP A 288 5.18 -4.61 14.74
N VAL A 289 4.26 -5.37 15.35
CA VAL A 289 4.28 -6.85 15.33
C VAL A 289 4.17 -7.39 13.91
N ILE A 290 3.31 -6.80 13.08
CA ILE A 290 3.22 -7.15 11.66
C ILE A 290 4.56 -6.88 10.98
N LEU A 291 5.20 -5.72 11.19
CA LEU A 291 6.51 -5.45 10.60
C LEU A 291 7.58 -6.45 11.06
N MET A 292 7.62 -6.78 12.35
CA MET A 292 8.56 -7.76 12.89
C MET A 292 8.39 -9.14 12.25
N PHE A 293 7.15 -9.58 12.01
CA PHE A 293 6.88 -10.83 11.30
C PHE A 293 7.53 -10.85 9.92
N PHE A 294 7.31 -9.81 9.12
CA PHE A 294 7.84 -9.74 7.76
C PHE A 294 9.37 -9.67 7.74
N ILE A 295 9.97 -8.85 8.62
CA ILE A 295 11.45 -8.75 8.75
C ILE A 295 12.05 -10.10 9.16
N ASN A 296 11.48 -10.79 10.16
CA ASN A 296 11.98 -12.09 10.62
C ASN A 296 11.89 -13.18 9.55
N ASN A 297 10.91 -13.09 8.66
CA ASN A 297 10.75 -14.01 7.52
C ASN A 297 11.56 -13.58 6.29
N ASN A 298 12.40 -12.53 6.39
CA ASN A 298 13.13 -11.93 5.28
C ASN A 298 12.24 -11.55 4.09
N ASN A 299 10.99 -11.16 4.38
CA ASN A 299 10.05 -10.68 3.38
C ASN A 299 9.96 -9.16 3.46
N TYR A 300 10.63 -8.49 2.53
CA TYR A 300 10.74 -7.04 2.47
C TYR A 300 9.89 -6.42 1.35
N ASP A 301 8.92 -7.17 0.82
CA ASP A 301 7.97 -6.61 -0.15
C ASP A 301 6.99 -5.67 0.56
N ILE A 302 7.21 -4.36 0.39
CA ILE A 302 6.39 -3.31 1.00
C ILE A 302 4.90 -3.42 0.64
N TYR A 303 4.57 -4.01 -0.50
CA TYR A 303 3.19 -4.14 -0.95
C TYR A 303 2.51 -5.34 -0.31
N GLU A 304 3.20 -6.48 -0.17
CA GLU A 304 2.69 -7.60 0.66
C GLU A 304 2.51 -7.13 2.11
N ILE A 305 3.45 -6.34 2.65
CA ILE A 305 3.34 -5.76 3.99
C ILE A 305 2.14 -4.81 4.08
N ASN A 306 1.97 -3.92 3.09
CA ASN A 306 0.85 -2.98 3.06
C ASN A 306 -0.51 -3.66 2.88
N GLU A 307 -0.57 -4.76 2.13
CA GLU A 307 -1.75 -5.61 2.04
C GLU A 307 -2.11 -6.18 3.42
N ALA A 308 -1.14 -6.72 4.14
CA ALA A 308 -1.36 -7.22 5.50
C ALA A 308 -1.75 -6.10 6.47
N LEU A 309 -1.05 -4.96 6.47
CA LEU A 309 -1.42 -3.81 7.30
C LEU A 309 -2.86 -3.36 7.00
N PHE A 310 -3.24 -3.34 5.73
CA PHE A 310 -4.60 -3.01 5.31
C PHE A 310 -5.65 -4.01 5.83
N SER A 311 -5.35 -5.31 5.81
CA SER A 311 -6.28 -6.34 6.31
C SER A 311 -6.55 -6.22 7.82
N TYR A 312 -5.60 -5.68 8.59
CA TYR A 312 -5.73 -5.45 10.03
C TYR A 312 -6.02 -3.98 10.42
N ASP A 313 -6.51 -3.15 9.49
CA ASP A 313 -6.85 -1.74 9.75
C ASP A 313 -5.68 -0.87 10.25
N GLN A 314 -4.45 -1.27 9.93
CA GLN A 314 -3.26 -0.53 10.30
C GLN A 314 -2.91 0.51 9.23
N GLN A 315 -2.12 1.50 9.63
CA GLN A 315 -1.63 2.52 8.71
C GLN A 315 -0.60 1.93 7.74
N LEU A 316 -0.71 2.25 6.44
CA LEU A 316 0.23 1.77 5.42
C LEU A 316 1.61 2.45 5.53
N LEU A 317 2.64 1.70 5.13
CA LEU A 317 4.00 2.15 4.89
C LEU A 317 4.12 2.94 3.58
N GLY A 318 5.12 3.82 3.51
CA GLY A 318 5.51 4.51 2.28
C GLY A 318 4.44 5.45 1.76
N ARG A 319 4.26 6.57 2.47
CA ARG A 319 3.36 7.65 2.08
C ARG A 319 3.88 9.00 2.56
#